data_AF-A0A3S3QT95-F1
#
_entry.id   AF-A0A3S3QT95-F1
#
_cell.length_a   1.000
_cell.length_b   1.000
_cell.length_c   1.000
_cell.angle_alpha   90.00
_cell.angle_beta   90.00
_cell.angle_gamma   90.00
#
_symmetry.space_group_name_H-M   'P 1'
#
loop_
_entity.id
_entity.type
_entity.pdbx_description
1 polymer ?
#
loop_
_entity_poly.entity_id
_entity_poly.type
_entity_poly.pdbx_seq_one_letter_code
_entity_poly.pdbx_strand_id
1 'polypeptide(L)'
;MKDPDFSDNGEGAIDFSEILPDQFIVTDKEIDQELYEQFMTEQEWIDPQPDYTILVRQGKELLDSTMPISEKKIILAQLASWGTAEAYQLLRQYCARPDSALAEWSRIALYECRMRLES
;
A
#
# COMPACT_ATOMS: atom_id res chain seq x y z
N MET A 1 50.90 10.37 -20.51
CA MET A 1 51.29 10.79 -19.15
C MET A 1 50.20 11.70 -18.64
N LYS A 2 49.56 11.29 -17.54
CA LYS A 2 48.71 12.07 -16.62
C LYS A 2 47.24 12.27 -16.99
N ASP A 3 46.41 11.38 -16.44
CA ASP A 3 45.07 11.64 -15.91
C ASP A 3 45.04 12.89 -15.02
N PRO A 4 43.85 13.46 -14.81
CA PRO A 4 43.33 13.39 -13.45
C PRO A 4 41.88 12.91 -13.40
N ASP A 5 41.72 11.82 -12.65
CA ASP A 5 40.58 11.45 -11.81
C ASP A 5 40.02 12.65 -11.02
N PHE A 6 38.69 12.74 -10.91
CA PHE A 6 37.98 13.02 -9.65
C PHE A 6 36.46 12.85 -9.85
N SER A 7 35.93 11.80 -9.22
CA SER A 7 34.69 11.75 -8.42
C SER A 7 33.34 11.93 -9.15
N ASP A 8 32.53 10.87 -9.19
CA ASP A 8 31.42 10.65 -8.21
C ASP A 8 30.18 11.46 -8.63
N ASN A 9 29.16 10.89 -9.23
CA ASN A 9 28.29 9.92 -8.57
C ASN A 9 27.65 9.01 -9.62
N GLY A 10 27.76 7.70 -9.40
CA GLY A 10 26.83 6.76 -9.99
C GLY A 10 25.45 7.05 -9.39
N GLU A 11 24.63 7.79 -10.12
CA GLU A 11 23.19 7.64 -10.01
C GLU A 11 22.85 6.26 -10.58
N GLY A 12 23.13 5.24 -9.77
CA GLY A 12 22.43 3.97 -9.87
C GLY A 12 20.98 4.31 -9.62
N ALA A 13 20.26 4.64 -10.69
CA ALA A 13 18.83 4.43 -10.73
C ALA A 13 18.66 2.98 -10.29
N ILE A 14 18.25 2.80 -9.03
CA ILE A 14 17.80 1.50 -8.59
C ILE A 14 16.64 1.22 -9.52
N ASP A 15 16.87 0.33 -10.48
CA ASP A 15 15.80 -0.17 -11.31
C ASP A 15 14.99 -1.08 -10.40
N PHE A 16 13.98 -0.47 -9.76
CA PHE A 16 13.10 -1.13 -8.80
C PHE A 16 12.30 -2.29 -9.44
N SER A 17 12.46 -2.52 -10.75
CA SER A 17 12.04 -3.73 -11.46
C SER A 17 12.70 -4.99 -10.88
N GLU A 18 13.93 -4.91 -10.35
CA GLU A 18 14.67 -6.09 -9.86
C GLU A 18 14.25 -6.54 -8.45
N ILE A 19 13.47 -5.74 -7.71
CA ILE A 19 13.04 -6.06 -6.33
C ILE A 19 11.64 -6.70 -6.32
N LEU A 20 10.95 -6.76 -7.47
CA LEU A 20 9.58 -7.21 -7.53
C LEU A 20 9.48 -8.63 -8.12
N PRO A 21 8.83 -9.58 -7.43
CA PRO A 21 8.37 -10.79 -8.10
C PRO A 21 7.39 -10.35 -9.21
N ASP A 22 7.63 -10.88 -10.41
CA ASP A 22 6.91 -10.72 -11.69
C ASP A 22 5.36 -10.67 -11.63
N GLN A 23 4.80 -11.07 -10.50
CA GLN A 23 3.36 -11.08 -10.20
C GLN A 23 2.76 -9.69 -9.94
N PHE A 24 3.58 -8.64 -9.88
CA PHE A 24 3.16 -7.24 -9.64
C PHE A 24 3.33 -6.31 -10.85
N ILE A 25 3.56 -6.86 -12.05
CA ILE A 25 3.21 -6.19 -13.32
C ILE A 25 1.68 -6.24 -13.46
N VAL A 26 0.95 -5.68 -12.50
CA VAL A 26 -0.52 -5.60 -12.52
C VAL A 26 -0.89 -4.18 -12.16
N THR A 27 -0.76 -3.31 -13.15
CA THR A 27 -1.49 -2.04 -13.22
C THR A 27 -2.05 -1.88 -14.63
N ASP A 28 -2.53 -2.98 -15.22
CA ASP A 28 -3.31 -2.98 -16.46
C ASP A 28 -4.75 -3.48 -16.23
N LYS A 29 -5.13 -3.71 -14.96
CA LYS A 29 -6.55 -3.68 -14.58
C LYS A 29 -6.84 -2.26 -14.13
N GLU A 30 -7.58 -1.53 -14.96
CA GLU A 30 -8.20 -0.27 -14.57
C GLU A 30 -8.89 -0.49 -13.21
N ILE A 31 -8.46 0.26 -12.20
CA ILE A 31 -9.16 0.31 -10.92
C ILE A 31 -10.58 0.77 -11.25
N ASP A 32 -11.57 0.03 -10.76
CA ASP A 32 -12.96 0.41 -10.93
C ASP A 32 -13.20 1.78 -10.28
N GLN A 33 -13.56 2.77 -11.10
CA GLN A 33 -13.70 4.16 -10.68
C GLN A 33 -14.75 4.33 -9.58
N GLU A 34 -15.87 3.61 -9.65
CA GLU A 34 -16.93 3.69 -8.62
C GLU A 34 -16.44 3.14 -7.29
N LEU A 35 -15.67 2.04 -7.30
CA LEU A 35 -15.07 1.49 -6.09
C LEU A 35 -13.96 2.38 -5.51
N TYR A 36 -13.18 3.04 -6.38
CA TYR A 36 -12.19 4.02 -5.96
C TYR A 36 -12.86 5.22 -5.26
N GLU A 37 -13.92 5.76 -5.84
CA GLU A 37 -14.67 6.86 -5.23
C GLU A 37 -15.27 6.47 -3.87
N GLN A 38 -15.84 5.26 -3.76
CA GLN A 38 -16.32 4.74 -2.47
C GLN A 38 -15.19 4.59 -1.44
N PHE A 39 -14.00 4.18 -1.88
CA PHE A 39 -12.82 4.10 -1.03
C PHE A 39 -12.41 5.47 -0.50
N MET A 40 -12.35 6.46 -1.38
CA MET A 40 -12.00 7.84 -1.01
C MET A 40 -13.04 8.42 -0.05
N THR A 41 -14.33 8.23 -0.30
CA THR A 41 -15.38 8.66 0.63
C THR A 41 -15.18 8.01 1.99
N GLU A 42 -14.92 6.70 2.07
CA GLU A 42 -14.67 6.02 3.35
C GLU A 42 -13.47 6.64 4.09
N GLN A 43 -12.38 6.97 3.39
CA GLN A 43 -11.24 7.66 3.98
C GLN A 43 -11.58 9.04 4.56
N GLU A 44 -12.53 9.78 3.97
CA GLU A 44 -12.95 11.10 4.48
C GLU A 44 -13.70 11.01 5.82
N TRP A 45 -14.41 9.91 6.07
CA TRP A 45 -15.19 9.71 7.30
C TRP A 45 -14.43 9.01 8.42
N ILE A 46 -13.24 8.49 8.12
CA ILE A 46 -12.38 7.81 9.09
C ILE A 46 -11.73 8.85 10.00
N ASP A 47 -11.59 8.48 11.28
CA ASP A 47 -10.93 9.32 12.27
C ASP A 47 -9.56 9.77 11.76
N PRO A 48 -9.26 11.09 11.76
CA PRO A 48 -8.14 11.63 11.01
C PRO A 48 -6.78 11.13 11.46
N GLN A 49 -6.63 10.59 12.69
CA GLN A 49 -5.38 10.01 13.17
C GLN A 49 -5.63 8.92 14.23
N PRO A 50 -5.88 7.66 13.83
CA PRO A 50 -5.78 6.56 14.78
C PRO A 50 -4.36 6.48 15.34
N ASP A 51 -4.16 6.02 16.57
CA ASP A 51 -2.82 5.72 17.06
C ASP A 51 -2.17 4.69 16.11
N TYR A 52 -1.11 5.13 15.41
CA TYR A 52 -0.44 4.31 14.40
C TYR A 52 0.04 2.98 14.97
N THR A 53 0.45 2.94 16.24
CA THR A 53 0.89 1.72 16.90
C THR A 53 -0.26 0.72 17.05
N ILE A 54 -1.47 1.21 17.32
CA ILE A 54 -2.68 0.39 17.40
C ILE A 54 -3.07 -0.07 15.99
N LEU A 55 -3.05 0.83 15.01
CA LEU A 55 -3.39 0.51 13.63
C LEU A 55 -2.48 -0.56 13.03
N VAL A 56 -1.17 -0.48 13.25
CA VAL A 56 -0.21 -1.49 12.79
C VAL A 56 -0.50 -2.86 13.42
N ARG A 57 -0.92 -2.90 14.68
CA ARG A 57 -1.32 -4.16 15.33
C ARG A 57 -2.58 -4.73 14.68
N GLN A 58 -3.60 -3.91 14.48
CA GLN A 58 -4.82 -4.31 13.78
C GLN A 58 -4.55 -4.74 12.33
N GLY A 59 -3.61 -4.07 11.64
CA GLY A 59 -3.16 -4.42 10.30
C GLY A 59 -2.51 -5.81 10.23
N LYS A 60 -1.81 -6.24 11.27
CA LYS A 60 -1.26 -7.61 11.37
C LYS A 60 -2.35 -8.67 11.53
N GLU A 61 -3.54 -8.27 12.00
CA GLU A 61 -4.70 -9.14 12.21
C GLU A 61 -5.62 -9.20 10.98
N LEU A 62 -5.35 -8.44 9.90
CA LEU A 62 -6.17 -8.44 8.67
C LEU A 62 -6.34 -9.84 8.05
N LEU A 63 -5.35 -10.72 8.22
CA LEU A 63 -5.40 -12.09 7.72
C LEU A 63 -6.23 -13.04 8.60
N ASP A 64 -6.68 -12.59 9.78
CA ASP A 64 -7.54 -13.36 10.66
C ASP A 64 -8.96 -13.43 10.06
N SER A 65 -9.50 -14.64 9.94
CA SER A 65 -10.85 -14.90 9.41
C SER A 65 -11.98 -14.50 10.37
N THR A 66 -11.67 -14.23 11.65
CA THR A 66 -12.66 -13.89 12.67
C THR A 66 -13.02 -12.39 12.69
N MET A 67 -12.16 -11.54 12.13
CA MET A 67 -12.40 -10.11 12.03
C MET A 67 -13.49 -9.81 10.99
N PRO A 68 -14.51 -8.99 11.31
CA PRO A 68 -15.57 -8.68 10.37
C PRO A 68 -15.06 -7.84 9.20
N ILE A 69 -15.64 -8.07 8.02
CA ILE A 69 -15.28 -7.38 6.77
C ILE A 69 -15.34 -5.85 6.90
N SER A 70 -16.32 -5.33 7.64
CA SER A 70 -16.45 -3.89 7.90
C SER A 70 -15.26 -3.29 8.66
N GLU A 71 -14.72 -4.01 9.64
CA GLU A 71 -13.53 -3.55 10.38
C GLU A 71 -12.27 -3.61 9.52
N LYS A 72 -12.10 -4.71 8.76
CA LYS A 72 -10.99 -4.85 7.81
C LYS A 72 -10.99 -3.70 6.80
N LYS A 73 -12.16 -3.35 6.28
CA LYS A 73 -12.36 -2.24 5.33
C LYS A 73 -11.83 -0.91 5.89
N ILE A 74 -12.16 -0.60 7.15
CA ILE A 74 -11.69 0.60 7.86
C ILE A 74 -10.16 0.56 8.02
N ILE A 75 -9.60 -0.57 8.44
CA ILE A 75 -8.15 -0.74 8.64
C ILE A 75 -7.40 -0.54 7.31
N LEU A 76 -7.91 -1.08 6.19
CA LEU A 76 -7.31 -0.90 4.87
C LEU A 76 -7.26 0.58 4.48
N ALA A 77 -8.38 1.28 4.66
CA ALA A 77 -8.48 2.71 4.37
C ALA A 77 -7.58 3.54 5.29
N GLN A 78 -7.48 3.20 6.58
CA GLN A 78 -6.54 3.83 7.50
C GLN A 78 -5.09 3.59 7.10
N LEU A 79 -4.66 2.34 6.90
CA LEU A 79 -3.28 2.03 6.50
C LEU A 79 -2.88 2.75 5.20
N ALA A 80 -3.81 2.86 4.25
CA ALA A 80 -3.57 3.61 3.02
C ALA A 80 -3.31 5.10 3.24
N SER A 81 -3.97 5.73 4.22
CA SER A 81 -3.78 7.16 4.49
C SER A 81 -2.44 7.50 5.15
N TRP A 82 -1.83 6.55 5.87
CA TRP A 82 -0.54 6.76 6.54
C TRP A 82 0.66 6.81 5.60
N GLY A 83 0.59 6.14 4.44
CA GLY A 83 1.66 6.18 3.43
C GLY A 83 3.05 5.79 3.95
N THR A 84 3.15 4.91 4.94
CA THR A 84 4.44 4.44 5.48
C THR A 84 4.87 3.12 4.86
N ALA A 85 6.17 2.82 4.88
CA ALA A 85 6.69 1.54 4.40
C ALA A 85 6.09 0.33 5.15
N GLU A 86 5.85 0.45 6.46
CA GLU A 86 5.23 -0.62 7.25
C GLU A 86 3.74 -0.80 6.90
N ALA A 87 2.97 0.28 6.72
CA ALA A 87 1.59 0.19 6.27
C ALA A 87 1.50 -0.45 4.87
N TYR A 88 2.38 -0.05 3.96
CA TYR A 88 2.48 -0.64 2.62
C TYR A 88 2.77 -2.16 2.69
N GLN A 89 3.69 -2.59 3.56
CA GLN A 89 3.99 -4.02 3.74
C GLN A 89 2.79 -4.81 4.29
N LEU A 90 2.01 -4.24 5.21
CA LEU A 90 0.80 -4.89 5.74
C LEU A 90 -0.28 -5.03 4.67
N LEU A 91 -0.52 -3.97 3.92
CA LEU A 91 -1.46 -3.98 2.78
C LEU A 91 -1.04 -4.99 1.71
N ARG A 92 0.26 -5.04 1.40
CA ARG A 92 0.82 -6.00 0.43
C ARG A 92 0.61 -7.45 0.88
N GLN A 93 0.81 -7.74 2.16
CA GLN A 93 0.57 -9.07 2.73
C GLN A 93 -0.91 -9.46 2.64
N TYR A 94 -1.82 -8.55 2.97
CA TYR A 94 -3.26 -8.80 2.85
C TYR A 94 -3.70 -9.01 1.40
N CYS A 95 -3.21 -8.16 0.48
CA CYS A 95 -3.52 -8.23 -0.95
C CYS A 95 -3.08 -9.55 -1.62
N ALA A 96 -2.12 -10.28 -1.02
CA ALA A 96 -1.74 -11.61 -1.49
C ALA A 96 -2.83 -12.67 -1.26
N ARG A 97 -3.69 -12.49 -0.25
CA ARG A 97 -4.79 -13.42 0.06
C ARG A 97 -5.97 -12.69 0.72
N PRO A 98 -6.64 -11.77 0.00
CA PRO A 98 -7.69 -10.94 0.58
C PRO A 98 -8.97 -11.74 0.76
N ASP A 99 -9.84 -11.26 1.63
CA ASP A 99 -11.24 -11.68 1.62
C ASP A 99 -11.84 -11.33 0.26
N SER A 100 -12.69 -12.21 -0.29
CA SER A 100 -13.25 -12.00 -1.64
C SER A 100 -13.99 -10.67 -1.79
N ALA A 101 -14.66 -10.22 -0.72
CA ALA A 101 -15.36 -8.94 -0.65
C ALA A 101 -14.43 -7.71 -0.62
N LEU A 102 -13.15 -7.88 -0.28
CA LEU A 102 -12.17 -6.81 -0.12
C LEU A 102 -11.01 -6.89 -1.10
N ALA A 103 -11.07 -7.79 -2.10
CA ALA A 103 -10.00 -7.96 -3.08
C ALA A 103 -9.68 -6.63 -3.80
N GLU A 104 -10.69 -5.92 -4.29
CA GLU A 104 -10.48 -4.64 -4.98
C GLU A 104 -10.10 -3.52 -4.01
N TRP A 105 -10.73 -3.48 -2.84
CA TRP A 105 -10.39 -2.54 -1.77
C TRP A 105 -8.92 -2.66 -1.33
N SER A 106 -8.38 -3.88 -1.27
CA SER A 106 -6.97 -4.12 -0.92
C SER A 106 -6.01 -3.61 -2.00
N ARG A 107 -6.41 -3.65 -3.27
CA ARG A 107 -5.62 -3.09 -4.39
C ARG A 107 -5.62 -1.57 -4.36
N ILE A 108 -6.80 -0.97 -4.18
CA ILE A 108 -6.95 0.49 -4.05
C ILE A 108 -6.11 0.99 -2.86
N ALA A 109 -6.26 0.36 -1.70
CA ALA A 109 -5.49 0.73 -0.50
C ALA A 109 -3.98 0.64 -0.73
N LEU A 110 -3.50 -0.43 -1.39
CA LEU A 110 -2.08 -0.61 -1.68
C LEU A 110 -1.56 0.46 -2.66
N TYR A 111 -2.33 0.77 -3.70
CA TYR A 111 -2.02 1.85 -4.65
C TYR A 111 -1.96 3.21 -3.94
N GLU A 112 -3.00 3.54 -3.18
CA GLU A 112 -3.12 4.81 -2.44
C GLU A 112 -2.01 4.99 -1.39
N CYS A 113 -1.63 3.91 -0.71
CA CYS A 113 -0.52 3.90 0.23
C CYS A 113 0.81 4.19 -0.49
N ARG A 114 1.01 3.59 -1.66
CA ARG A 114 2.20 3.81 -2.49
C ARG A 114 2.30 5.25 -2.96
N MET A 115 1.21 5.79 -3.51
CA MET A 115 1.16 7.17 -4.01
C MET A 115 1.50 8.18 -2.91
N ARG A 116 1.05 7.94 -1.67
CA ARG A 116 1.40 8.78 -0.52
C ARG A 116 2.84 8.58 -0.04
N LEU A 117 3.36 7.35 -0.08
CA LEU A 117 4.74 7.05 0.30
C LEU A 117 5.76 7.69 -0.66
N GLU A 118 5.39 7.79 -1.94
CA GLU A 118 6.20 8.38 -3.01
C GLU A 118 6.04 9.92 -3.11
N SER A 119 5.09 10.54 -2.38
CA SER A 119 4.80 11.98 -2.42
C SER A 119 5.56 12.81 -1.39
#